data_AF-A0A2S1LQ14-F1
#
_entry.id   AF-A0A2S1LQ14-F1
#
_cell.length_a   1.000
_cell.length_b   1.000
_cell.length_c   1.000
_cell.angle_alpha   90.00
_cell.angle_beta   90.00
_cell.angle_gamma   90.00
#
_symmetry.space_group_name_H-M   'P 1'
#
loop_
_entity.id
_entity.type
_entity.pdbx_description
1 polymer ?
#
loop_
_entity_poly.entity_id
_entity_poly.type
_entity_poly.pdbx_seq_one_letter_code
_entity_poly.pdbx_strand_id
1 'polypeptide(L)'
;MKHVGELNSNGKVLKEKGTIGTCPFLFQGQYYDEEVELAYNRFRYYDPEEGRYISQDPIELLGGFELYAYVENTNLFVDIFGWAKSYAQKKAWKDAREAYWKKEAKKNKKDYSQHNLDRMKKGTAPQLQVEVENNKTGRKETKVVSMELHHKKAQHLGGSNKSSNLQKVTPWEHEAIDTYRHTGSTLQNIISDAGSFGG
;
A
#
# COMPACT_ATOMS: atom_id res chain seq x y z
N MET A 1 6.07 -16.18 31.68
CA MET A 1 5.91 -17.40 30.87
C MET A 1 5.33 -16.99 29.52
N LYS A 2 5.85 -17.50 28.40
CA LYS A 2 5.24 -17.23 27.08
C LYS A 2 3.96 -18.06 26.99
N HIS A 3 2.83 -17.40 26.77
CA HIS A 3 1.58 -18.07 26.42
C HIS A 3 1.73 -18.66 25.01
N VAL A 4 1.46 -19.95 24.83
CA VAL A 4 1.57 -20.62 23.52
C VAL A 4 0.34 -21.49 23.33
N GLY A 5 -0.48 -21.14 22.32
CA GLY A 5 -1.58 -21.96 21.84
C GLY A 5 -1.18 -22.67 20.53
N GLU A 6 -1.47 -23.96 20.44
CA GLU A 6 -1.43 -24.73 19.18
C GLU A 6 -2.85 -24.71 18.58
N LEU A 7 -3.00 -24.20 17.36
CA LEU A 7 -4.28 -24.17 16.64
C LEU A 7 -4.31 -25.24 15.54
N ASN A 8 -5.49 -25.76 15.20
CA ASN A 8 -5.69 -26.59 14.01
C ASN A 8 -5.79 -25.73 12.73
N SER A 9 -6.00 -26.36 11.56
CA SER A 9 -6.14 -25.67 10.27
C SER A 9 -7.28 -24.66 10.19
N ASN A 10 -8.26 -24.78 11.09
CA ASN A 10 -9.46 -23.95 11.19
C ASN A 10 -9.38 -22.97 12.37
N GLY A 11 -8.23 -22.83 13.04
CA GLY A 11 -8.05 -21.86 14.11
C GLY A 11 -8.59 -22.30 15.47
N LYS A 12 -9.13 -23.52 15.60
CA LYS A 12 -9.55 -24.08 16.90
C LYS A 12 -8.33 -24.43 17.74
N VAL A 13 -8.37 -24.04 19.02
CA VAL A 13 -7.31 -24.36 19.99
C VAL A 13 -7.26 -25.87 20.23
N LEU A 14 -6.11 -26.48 19.96
CA LEU A 14 -5.83 -27.89 20.23
C LEU A 14 -5.14 -28.07 21.59
N LYS A 15 -4.21 -27.17 21.92
CA LYS A 15 -3.47 -27.18 23.17
C LYS A 15 -3.12 -25.76 23.57
N GLU A 16 -3.17 -25.49 24.86
CA GLU A 16 -2.79 -24.21 25.44
C GLU A 16 -1.78 -24.45 26.57
N LYS A 17 -0.68 -23.70 26.58
CA LYS A 17 0.30 -23.70 27.67
C LYS A 17 0.31 -22.34 28.35
N GLY A 18 -0.01 -22.32 29.65
CA GLY A 18 -0.11 -21.12 30.47
C GLY A 18 -1.42 -21.09 31.25
N THR A 19 -1.89 -19.89 31.60
CA THR A 19 -3.23 -19.71 32.16
C THR A 19 -4.23 -19.79 31.01
N ILE A 20 -5.03 -20.86 31.01
CA ILE A 20 -6.06 -21.13 30.00
C ILE A 20 -7.05 -19.96 29.90
N GLY A 21 -7.41 -19.55 28.68
CA GLY A 21 -8.39 -18.48 28.45
C GLY A 21 -7.84 -17.06 28.60
N THR A 22 -6.52 -16.88 28.73
CA THR A 22 -5.91 -15.53 28.86
C THR A 22 -5.54 -14.86 27.55
N CYS A 23 -5.52 -15.62 26.44
CA CYS A 23 -5.22 -15.10 25.11
C CYS A 23 -6.46 -15.25 24.21
N PRO A 24 -7.28 -14.19 24.06
CA PRO A 24 -8.50 -14.24 23.26
C PRO A 24 -8.22 -14.10 21.76
N PHE A 25 -7.04 -14.50 21.27
CA PHE A 25 -6.65 -14.35 19.87
C PHE A 25 -6.36 -15.72 19.24
N LEU A 26 -6.92 -15.97 18.06
CA LEU A 26 -6.72 -17.19 17.27
C LEU A 26 -5.78 -16.94 16.08
N PHE A 27 -6.25 -17.08 14.84
CA PHE A 27 -5.47 -16.62 13.69
C PHE A 27 -5.25 -15.10 13.71
N GLN A 28 -4.30 -14.62 12.91
CA GLN A 28 -3.97 -13.19 12.86
C GLN A 28 -5.22 -12.36 12.58
N GLY A 29 -5.56 -11.46 13.52
CA GLY A 29 -6.71 -10.56 13.40
C GLY A 29 -8.05 -11.13 13.88
N GLN A 30 -8.09 -12.34 14.44
CA GLN A 30 -9.29 -12.94 15.02
C GLN A 30 -9.33 -12.75 16.54
N TYR A 31 -10.46 -12.29 17.07
CA TYR A 31 -10.72 -12.26 18.51
C TYR A 31 -11.74 -13.35 18.88
N TYR A 32 -11.36 -14.30 19.73
CA TYR A 32 -12.27 -15.35 20.20
C TYR A 32 -13.18 -14.80 21.29
N ASP A 33 -14.48 -14.97 21.08
CA ASP A 33 -15.52 -14.63 22.02
C ASP A 33 -16.02 -15.92 22.68
N GLU A 34 -15.66 -16.12 23.94
CA GLU A 34 -15.99 -17.32 24.71
C GLU A 34 -17.49 -17.43 25.03
N GLU A 35 -18.24 -16.32 25.05
CA GLU A 35 -19.68 -16.34 25.38
C GLU A 35 -20.52 -16.98 24.26
N VAL A 36 -20.06 -16.84 23.02
CA VAL A 36 -20.74 -17.35 21.82
C VAL A 36 -19.94 -18.42 21.09
N GLU A 37 -18.74 -18.75 21.58
CA GLU A 37 -17.80 -19.72 21.02
C GLU A 37 -17.37 -19.44 19.57
N LEU A 38 -17.39 -18.16 19.16
CA LEU A 38 -17.08 -17.72 17.79
C LEU A 38 -15.89 -16.78 17.76
N ALA A 39 -15.21 -16.71 16.61
CA ALA A 39 -14.12 -15.79 16.37
C ALA A 39 -14.58 -14.57 15.57
N TYR A 40 -14.45 -13.38 16.15
CA TYR A 40 -14.76 -12.12 15.51
C TYR A 40 -13.65 -11.68 14.55
N ASN A 41 -14.01 -11.58 13.26
CA ASN A 41 -13.17 -11.06 12.18
C ASN A 41 -13.78 -9.78 11.61
N ARG A 42 -13.61 -8.66 12.32
CA ARG A 42 -13.98 -7.27 11.96
C ARG A 42 -15.44 -7.02 11.51
N PHE A 43 -15.97 -7.72 10.52
CA PHE A 43 -17.34 -7.61 10.03
C PHE A 43 -18.10 -8.94 10.02
N ARG A 44 -17.45 -10.07 10.32
CA ARG A 44 -18.09 -11.39 10.36
C ARG A 44 -17.63 -12.21 11.56
N TYR A 45 -18.52 -13.08 12.04
CA TYR A 45 -18.19 -14.14 12.98
C TYR A 45 -17.81 -15.40 12.23
N TYR A 46 -16.65 -15.94 12.59
CA TYR A 46 -16.08 -17.17 12.08
C TYR A 46 -16.27 -18.27 13.12
N ASP A 47 -16.72 -19.43 12.67
CA ASP A 47 -16.84 -20.65 13.47
C ASP A 47 -15.56 -21.47 13.32
N PRO A 48 -14.71 -21.58 14.38
CA PRO A 48 -13.49 -22.39 14.33
C PRO A 48 -13.76 -23.90 14.33
N GLU A 49 -14.94 -24.34 14.75
CA GLU A 49 -15.36 -25.75 14.70
C GLU A 49 -15.69 -26.17 13.28
N GLU A 50 -16.54 -25.40 12.60
CA GLU A 50 -16.94 -25.67 11.21
C GLU A 50 -15.93 -25.16 10.17
N GLY A 51 -15.04 -24.26 10.58
CA GLY A 51 -14.01 -23.67 9.73
C GLY A 51 -14.53 -22.65 8.71
N ARG A 52 -15.67 -22.00 8.97
CA ARG A 52 -16.36 -21.09 8.03
C ARG A 52 -16.99 -19.89 8.74
N TYR A 53 -17.36 -18.86 7.99
CA TYR A 53 -18.20 -17.78 8.50
C TYR A 53 -19.63 -18.26 8.70
N ILE A 54 -20.30 -17.75 9.74
CA ILE A 54 -21.71 -18.07 10.03
C ILE A 54 -22.69 -17.18 9.26
N SER A 55 -22.19 -16.09 8.67
CA SER A 55 -22.97 -15.15 7.87
C SER A 55 -22.43 -15.10 6.44
N GLN A 56 -23.34 -14.95 5.48
CA GLN A 56 -23.02 -14.75 4.07
C GLN A 56 -22.09 -13.53 3.89
N ASP A 57 -21.17 -13.60 2.93
CA ASP A 57 -20.33 -12.47 2.57
C ASP A 57 -21.19 -11.25 2.19
N PRO A 58 -21.03 -10.09 2.86
CA PRO A 58 -21.81 -8.88 2.58
C PRO A 58 -21.65 -8.33 1.15
N ILE A 59 -20.60 -8.73 0.42
CA ILE A 59 -20.45 -8.37 -1.00
C ILE A 59 -20.88 -9.49 -1.97
N GLU A 60 -21.48 -10.55 -1.43
CA GLU A 60 -22.08 -11.67 -2.14
C GLU A 60 -21.13 -12.29 -3.19
N LEU A 61 -21.61 -12.51 -4.42
CA LEU A 61 -20.86 -13.13 -5.52
C LEU A 61 -19.63 -12.32 -5.98
N LEU A 62 -19.48 -11.06 -5.55
CA LEU A 62 -18.29 -10.26 -5.85
C LEU A 62 -17.07 -10.71 -5.01
N GLY A 63 -17.28 -11.43 -3.91
CA GLY A 63 -16.23 -11.97 -3.05
C GLY A 63 -15.73 -13.36 -3.46
N GLY A 64 -16.43 -14.03 -4.39
CA GLY A 64 -16.18 -15.40 -4.83
C GLY A 64 -17.45 -16.24 -4.79
N PHE A 65 -17.37 -17.49 -5.23
CA PHE A 65 -18.50 -18.43 -5.19
C PHE A 65 -18.73 -19.01 -3.79
N GLU A 66 -17.73 -18.95 -2.92
CA GLU A 66 -17.78 -19.49 -1.56
C GLU A 66 -18.20 -18.41 -0.56
N LEU A 67 -19.50 -18.17 -0.46
CA LEU A 67 -20.08 -17.07 0.30
C LEU A 67 -19.86 -17.13 1.82
N TYR A 68 -19.45 -18.30 2.34
CA TYR A 68 -19.23 -18.54 3.76
C TYR A 68 -17.77 -18.91 4.07
N ALA A 69 -16.88 -19.00 3.07
CA ALA A 69 -15.51 -19.45 3.30
C ALA A 69 -14.64 -18.35 3.94
N TYR A 70 -13.70 -18.77 4.80
CA TYR A 70 -12.68 -17.90 5.37
C TYR A 70 -11.54 -17.66 4.39
N VAL A 71 -10.70 -18.67 4.14
CA VAL A 71 -9.66 -18.66 3.09
C VAL A 71 -9.37 -20.10 2.62
N GLU A 72 -9.08 -20.33 1.34
CA GLU A 72 -8.70 -21.68 0.84
C GLU A 72 -7.42 -22.24 1.47
N ASN A 73 -6.53 -21.38 2.01
CA ASN A 73 -5.32 -21.82 2.70
C ASN A 73 -4.92 -20.83 3.81
N THR A 74 -5.17 -21.21 5.06
CA THR A 74 -4.90 -20.42 6.27
C THR A 74 -3.41 -20.23 6.58
N ASN A 75 -2.52 -21.01 5.97
CA ASN A 75 -1.07 -20.84 6.09
C ASN A 75 -0.50 -19.80 5.10
N LEU A 76 -1.25 -19.48 4.04
CA LEU A 76 -0.82 -18.56 2.98
C LEU A 76 -1.64 -17.27 2.95
N PHE A 77 -2.87 -17.29 3.46
CA PHE A 77 -3.84 -16.21 3.32
C PHE A 77 -4.48 -15.87 4.66
N VAL A 78 -4.77 -14.59 4.86
CA VAL A 78 -5.53 -14.04 5.99
C VAL A 78 -6.58 -13.10 5.42
N ASP A 79 -7.83 -13.24 5.83
CA ASP A 79 -8.93 -12.34 5.44
C ASP A 79 -9.03 -11.18 6.43
N ILE A 80 -8.22 -10.13 6.21
CA ILE A 80 -8.08 -8.97 7.11
C ILE A 80 -9.38 -8.17 7.24
N PHE A 81 -10.27 -8.24 6.26
CA PHE A 81 -11.47 -7.41 6.19
C PHE A 81 -12.77 -8.17 6.08
N GLY A 82 -12.78 -9.50 6.08
CA GLY A 82 -14.03 -10.25 6.09
C GLY A 82 -14.89 -10.08 4.84
N TRP A 83 -14.34 -9.67 3.68
CA TRP A 83 -15.13 -9.27 2.49
C TRP A 83 -14.67 -9.90 1.17
N ALA A 84 -13.43 -10.36 1.00
CA ALA A 84 -13.00 -11.10 -0.20
C ALA A 84 -11.51 -11.41 -0.14
N LYS A 85 -11.12 -12.52 -0.79
CA LYS A 85 -9.78 -12.67 -1.37
C LYS A 85 -9.55 -11.65 -2.48
N SER A 86 -9.07 -10.46 -2.14
CA SER A 86 -8.81 -9.46 -3.18
C SER A 86 -7.40 -9.60 -3.77
N TYR A 87 -7.25 -10.42 -4.81
CA TYR A 87 -6.25 -10.15 -5.86
C TYR A 87 -6.95 -10.10 -7.22
N ALA A 88 -7.76 -9.07 -7.47
CA ALA A 88 -7.53 -8.38 -8.73
C ALA A 88 -6.06 -7.97 -8.66
N GLN A 89 -5.21 -8.41 -9.60
CA GLN A 89 -3.83 -7.93 -9.72
C GLN A 89 -3.85 -6.42 -9.95
N LYS A 90 -4.11 -5.64 -8.89
CA LYS A 90 -3.82 -4.23 -8.83
C LYS A 90 -2.32 -4.19 -9.03
N LYS A 91 -1.92 -3.74 -10.21
CA LYS A 91 -0.52 -3.54 -10.55
C LYS A 91 0.16 -2.92 -9.33
N ALA A 92 1.14 -3.62 -8.75
CA ALA A 92 1.81 -3.16 -7.55
C ALA A 92 2.31 -1.74 -7.82
N TRP A 93 2.30 -0.89 -6.79
CA TRP A 93 2.68 0.53 -6.96
C TRP A 93 4.01 0.68 -7.71
N LYS A 94 4.98 -0.21 -7.41
CA LYS A 94 6.26 -0.32 -8.12
C LYS A 94 6.07 -0.45 -9.63
N ASP A 95 5.32 -1.44 -10.09
CA ASP A 95 5.16 -1.71 -11.53
C ASP A 95 4.34 -0.60 -12.22
N ALA A 96 3.38 0.00 -11.52
CA ALA A 96 2.61 1.13 -12.02
C ALA A 96 3.50 2.36 -12.24
N ARG A 97 4.33 2.69 -11.24
CA ARG A 97 5.30 3.78 -11.29
C ARG A 97 6.33 3.58 -12.39
N GLU A 98 6.92 2.39 -12.49
CA GLU A 98 7.91 2.08 -13.52
C GLU A 98 7.32 2.24 -14.93
N ALA A 99 6.12 1.72 -15.15
CA ALA A 99 5.47 1.83 -16.46
C ALA A 99 5.06 3.26 -16.80
N TYR A 100 4.68 4.06 -15.81
CA TYR A 100 4.40 5.48 -16.02
C TYR A 100 5.64 6.18 -16.59
N TRP A 101 6.80 6.06 -15.92
CA TRP A 101 8.02 6.73 -16.37
C TRP A 101 8.52 6.20 -17.71
N LYS A 102 8.45 4.89 -17.96
CA LYS A 102 8.78 4.29 -19.26
C LYS A 102 7.88 4.83 -20.38
N LYS A 103 6.60 5.05 -20.11
CA LYS A 103 5.64 5.63 -21.08
C LYS A 103 5.91 7.11 -21.30
N GLU A 104 6.17 7.86 -20.23
CA GLU A 104 6.47 9.28 -20.26
C GLU A 104 7.73 9.56 -21.12
N ALA A 105 8.81 8.80 -20.92
CA ALA A 105 10.03 8.94 -21.73
C ALA A 105 9.84 8.60 -23.20
N LYS A 106 8.86 7.77 -23.56
CA LYS A 106 8.53 7.50 -24.96
C LYS A 106 7.74 8.65 -25.59
N LYS A 107 6.81 9.24 -24.84
CA LYS A 107 5.88 10.27 -25.31
C LYS A 107 6.53 11.66 -25.37
N ASN A 108 7.26 12.03 -24.33
CA ASN A 108 7.72 13.40 -24.07
C ASN A 108 9.26 13.52 -24.16
N LYS A 109 9.86 12.91 -25.18
CA LYS A 109 11.34 12.81 -25.31
C LYS A 109 12.05 14.16 -25.28
N LYS A 110 11.42 15.22 -25.78
CA LYS A 110 12.01 16.56 -25.90
C LYS A 110 12.02 17.34 -24.59
N ASP A 111 11.25 16.88 -23.59
CA ASP A 111 11.06 17.59 -22.33
C ASP A 111 12.09 17.19 -21.27
N TYR A 112 12.96 16.21 -21.58
CA TYR A 112 13.90 15.62 -20.63
C TYR A 112 15.31 15.56 -21.22
N SER A 113 16.30 15.74 -20.35
CA SER A 113 17.71 15.52 -20.63
C SER A 113 17.96 14.05 -21.01
N GLN A 114 19.03 13.79 -21.75
CA GLN A 114 19.42 12.41 -22.10
C GLN A 114 19.63 11.56 -20.84
N HIS A 115 20.22 12.15 -19.78
CA HIS A 115 20.37 11.52 -18.48
C HIS A 115 19.03 11.04 -17.90
N ASN A 116 18.01 11.89 -17.90
CA ASN A 116 16.70 11.55 -17.37
C ASN A 116 15.92 10.58 -18.26
N LEU A 117 16.07 10.68 -19.59
CA LEU A 117 15.52 9.69 -20.50
C LEU A 117 16.05 8.28 -20.20
N ASP A 118 17.34 8.14 -19.88
CA ASP A 118 17.95 6.85 -19.58
C ASP A 118 17.51 6.29 -18.22
N ARG A 119 17.26 7.16 -17.24
CA ARG A 119 16.60 6.80 -15.97
C ARG A 119 15.18 6.28 -16.22
N MET A 120 14.38 7.06 -16.93
CA MET A 120 12.97 6.76 -17.16
C MET A 120 12.76 5.50 -18.02
N LYS A 121 13.65 5.22 -18.99
CA LYS A 121 13.65 3.93 -19.72
C LYS A 121 13.84 2.73 -18.79
N LYS A 122 14.59 2.89 -17.69
CA LYS A 122 14.75 1.87 -16.63
C LYS A 122 13.58 1.85 -15.64
N GLY A 123 12.62 2.77 -15.75
CA GLY A 123 11.47 2.89 -14.85
C GLY A 123 11.74 3.74 -13.61
N THR A 124 12.85 4.47 -13.56
CA THR A 124 13.14 5.41 -12.47
C THR A 124 12.68 6.81 -12.83
N ALA A 125 12.30 7.58 -11.81
CA ALA A 125 11.82 8.95 -12.01
C ALA A 125 12.95 9.87 -12.53
N PRO A 126 12.59 10.88 -13.35
CA PRO A 126 13.52 11.94 -13.70
C PRO A 126 13.92 12.73 -12.45
N GLN A 127 15.09 13.34 -12.50
CA GLN A 127 15.62 14.20 -11.46
C GLN A 127 15.62 15.67 -11.90
N LEU A 128 15.40 16.56 -10.95
CA LEU A 128 15.43 18.00 -11.14
C LEU A 128 16.53 18.58 -10.25
N GLN A 129 17.24 19.58 -10.76
CA GLN A 129 18.09 20.42 -9.95
C GLN A 129 17.25 21.61 -9.47
N VAL A 130 17.15 21.77 -8.15
CA VAL A 130 16.27 22.74 -7.50
C VAL A 130 17.04 23.55 -6.47
N GLU A 131 16.69 24.81 -6.34
CA GLU A 131 17.10 25.64 -5.22
C GLU A 131 16.01 25.59 -4.16
N VAL A 132 16.41 25.29 -2.93
CA VAL A 132 15.50 25.18 -1.79
C VAL A 132 16.01 26.00 -0.63
N GLU A 133 15.10 26.44 0.23
CA GLU A 133 15.43 27.10 1.48
C GLU A 133 15.07 26.19 2.64
N ASN A 134 16.02 25.92 3.53
CA ASN A 134 15.78 25.06 4.68
C ASN A 134 14.87 25.77 5.71
N ASN A 135 13.73 25.16 6.05
CA ASN A 135 12.70 25.81 6.88
C ASN A 135 13.16 26.11 8.31
N LYS A 136 14.21 25.42 8.82
CA LYS A 136 14.73 25.64 10.18
C LYS A 136 15.86 26.67 10.22
N THR A 137 16.68 26.73 9.19
CA THR A 137 17.92 27.52 9.19
C THR A 137 17.86 28.74 8.25
N GLY A 138 16.87 28.84 7.37
CA GLY A 138 16.76 29.88 6.35
C GLY A 138 17.86 29.82 5.28
N ARG A 139 18.70 28.77 5.28
CA ARG A 139 19.81 28.64 4.33
C ARG A 139 19.29 28.12 2.99
N LYS A 140 19.73 28.77 1.91
CA LYS A 140 19.50 28.31 0.54
C LYS A 140 20.54 27.27 0.14
N GLU A 141 20.08 26.22 -0.53
CA GLU A 141 20.92 25.14 -1.03
C GLU A 141 20.38 24.59 -2.34
N THR A 142 21.30 24.14 -3.19
CA THR A 142 20.96 23.47 -4.45
C THR A 142 20.92 21.97 -4.23
N LYS A 143 19.81 21.33 -4.59
CA LYS A 143 19.61 19.88 -4.46
C LYS A 143 19.24 19.25 -5.79
N VAL A 144 19.64 17.99 -5.97
CA VAL A 144 19.11 17.12 -7.03
C VAL A 144 18.06 16.22 -6.40
N VAL A 145 16.81 16.35 -6.85
CA VAL A 145 15.67 15.61 -6.30
C VAL A 145 14.97 14.82 -7.38
N SER A 146 14.38 13.68 -7.04
CA SER A 146 13.56 12.92 -8.00
C SER A 146 12.13 13.46 -8.02
N MET A 147 11.51 13.48 -9.20
CA MET A 147 10.07 13.68 -9.30
C MET A 147 9.31 12.51 -8.66
N GLU A 148 8.07 12.78 -8.26
CA GLU A 148 7.16 11.83 -7.63
C GLU A 148 5.88 11.67 -8.45
N LEU A 149 5.09 10.64 -8.12
CA LEU A 149 3.76 10.42 -8.69
C LEU A 149 2.74 10.48 -7.57
N HIS A 150 1.68 11.24 -7.78
CA HIS A 150 0.55 11.36 -6.86
C HIS A 150 -0.73 10.84 -7.51
N HIS A 151 -1.62 10.24 -6.73
CA HIS A 151 -2.92 9.78 -7.21
C HIS A 151 -3.92 10.94 -7.22
N LYS A 152 -4.54 11.23 -8.37
CA LYS A 152 -5.61 12.26 -8.44
C LYS A 152 -6.81 11.91 -7.56
N LYS A 153 -7.15 10.62 -7.50
CA LYS A 153 -8.10 10.04 -6.56
C LYS A 153 -7.38 9.02 -5.69
N ALA A 154 -7.36 9.23 -4.38
CA ALA A 154 -6.69 8.36 -3.42
C ALA A 154 -7.27 6.93 -3.45
N GLN A 155 -6.43 5.93 -3.19
CA GLN A 155 -6.83 4.52 -3.24
C GLN A 155 -7.93 4.18 -2.21
N HIS A 156 -7.88 4.76 -1.01
CA HIS A 156 -8.89 4.55 0.04
C HIS A 156 -10.26 5.13 -0.34
N LEU A 157 -10.33 6.03 -1.33
CA LEU A 157 -11.57 6.55 -1.90
C LEU A 157 -12.00 5.77 -3.15
N GLY A 158 -11.34 4.66 -3.48
CA GLY A 158 -11.59 3.87 -4.69
C GLY A 158 -10.74 4.27 -5.91
N GLY A 159 -9.64 5.01 -5.69
CA GLY A 159 -8.64 5.29 -6.71
C GLY A 159 -7.88 4.04 -7.17
N SER A 160 -7.28 4.12 -8.37
CA SER A 160 -6.51 3.01 -8.96
C SER A 160 -5.09 3.41 -9.35
N ASN A 161 -4.21 2.43 -9.56
CA ASN A 161 -2.84 2.63 -10.05
C ASN A 161 -2.74 2.81 -11.58
N LYS A 162 -3.86 3.14 -12.24
CA LYS A 162 -3.88 3.41 -13.69
C LYS A 162 -3.20 4.74 -13.97
N SER A 163 -2.43 4.82 -15.05
CA SER A 163 -1.72 6.05 -15.44
C SER A 163 -2.61 7.31 -15.58
N SER A 164 -3.90 7.14 -15.89
CA SER A 164 -4.88 8.24 -15.95
C SER A 164 -5.16 8.88 -14.58
N ASN A 165 -5.02 8.11 -13.50
CA ASN A 165 -5.19 8.54 -12.12
C ASN A 165 -3.86 8.99 -11.48
N LEU A 166 -2.76 9.04 -12.24
CA LEU A 166 -1.47 9.47 -11.73
C LEU A 166 -1.10 10.84 -12.32
N GLN A 167 -0.51 11.68 -11.49
CA GLN A 167 0.09 12.95 -11.89
C GLN A 167 1.53 13.02 -11.40
N LYS A 168 2.44 13.51 -12.25
CA LYS A 168 3.83 13.78 -11.86
C LYS A 168 3.89 15.09 -11.10
N VAL A 169 4.58 15.07 -9.96
CA VAL A 169 4.70 16.22 -9.06
C VAL A 169 6.13 16.29 -8.52
N THR A 170 6.56 17.48 -8.12
CA THR A 170 7.75 17.65 -7.28
C THR A 170 7.45 17.21 -5.84
N PRO A 171 8.47 16.96 -5.01
CA PRO A 171 8.27 16.70 -3.57
C PRO A 171 7.46 17.80 -2.85
N TRP A 172 7.58 19.05 -3.29
CA TRP A 172 6.87 20.20 -2.70
C TRP A 172 5.43 20.31 -3.17
N GLU A 173 5.17 20.06 -4.46
CA GLU A 173 3.80 19.93 -4.96
C GLU A 173 3.09 18.76 -4.28
N HIS A 174 3.81 17.67 -3.98
CA HIS A 174 3.25 16.57 -3.22
C HIS A 174 2.93 16.96 -1.78
N GLU A 175 3.82 17.68 -1.08
CA GLU A 175 3.56 18.25 0.25
C GLU A 175 2.36 19.21 0.26
N ALA A 176 2.14 19.98 -0.81
CA ALA A 176 0.98 20.85 -0.93
C ALA A 176 -0.36 20.09 -1.05
N ILE A 177 -0.32 18.82 -1.47
CA ILE A 177 -1.52 17.98 -1.67
C ILE A 177 -1.72 17.01 -0.50
N ASP A 178 -0.63 16.48 0.07
CA ASP A 178 -0.64 15.48 1.14
C ASP A 178 -0.19 16.12 2.46
N THR A 179 -1.14 16.26 3.39
CA THR A 179 -0.92 16.85 4.72
C THR A 179 0.11 16.11 5.57
N TYR A 180 0.43 14.86 5.25
CA TYR A 180 1.42 14.05 5.98
C TYR A 180 2.81 14.08 5.34
N ARG A 181 2.96 14.72 4.17
CA ARG A 181 4.23 14.81 3.47
C ARG A 181 4.93 16.10 3.86
N HIS A 182 6.14 16.01 4.40
CA HIS A 182 6.94 17.17 4.76
C HIS A 182 8.34 17.08 4.14
N THR A 183 8.72 18.04 3.31
CA THR A 183 10.07 18.09 2.73
C THR A 183 11.10 18.73 3.66
N GLY A 184 10.65 19.54 4.62
CA GLY A 184 11.52 20.27 5.56
C GLY A 184 12.27 21.45 4.93
N SER A 185 11.95 21.80 3.69
CA SER A 185 12.51 22.94 2.96
C SER A 185 11.44 23.54 2.05
N THR A 186 11.55 24.81 1.68
CA THR A 186 10.65 25.45 0.72
C THR A 186 11.32 25.51 -0.65
N LEU A 187 10.60 25.08 -1.70
CA LEU A 187 11.09 25.23 -3.07
C LEU A 187 11.15 26.71 -3.44
N GLN A 188 12.34 27.17 -3.83
CA GLN A 188 12.54 28.53 -4.31
C GLN A 188 12.45 28.56 -5.83
N ASN A 189 13.24 27.72 -6.50
CA ASN A 189 13.31 27.68 -7.97
C ASN A 189 13.62 26.27 -8.48
N ILE A 190 13.09 25.94 -9.66
CA ILE A 190 13.55 24.80 -10.45
C ILE A 190 14.61 25.34 -11.42
N ILE A 191 15.86 24.90 -11.23
CA ILE A 191 17.01 25.41 -11.98
C ILE A 191 17.04 24.77 -13.37
N SER A 192 17.04 23.44 -13.41
CA SER A 192 17.08 22.70 -14.67
C SER A 192 16.67 21.24 -14.47
N ASP A 193 16.50 20.54 -15.60
CA ASP A 193 16.51 19.10 -15.59
C ASP A 193 17.90 18.59 -15.17
N ALA A 194 17.97 17.56 -14.32
CA ALA A 194 19.25 17.06 -13.83
C ALA A 194 20.03 16.39 -14.97
N GLY A 195 21.32 16.73 -15.09
CA GLY A 195 22.19 16.22 -16.16
C GLY A 195 22.07 16.96 -17.49
N SER A 196 21.41 18.12 -17.54
CA SER A 196 21.39 19.00 -18.71
C SER A 196 22.70 19.79 -18.93
N PHE A 197 23.61 19.80 -17.94
CA PHE A 197 24.95 20.36 -18.08
C PHE A 197 25.93 19.25 -18.50
N GLY A 198 26.03 19.05 -19.80
CA GLY A 198 26.96 18.14 -20.46
C GLY A 198 27.07 18.51 -21.93
N GLY A 199 27.71 19.65 -22.18
CA GLY A 199 28.20 20.10 -23.48
C GLY A 199 29.67 20.45 -23.34
#